data_AF-A0A940I091-F1
#
_entry.id   AF-A0A940I091-F1
#
_cell.length_a   1.000
_cell.length_b   1.000
_cell.length_c   1.000
_cell.angle_alpha   90.00
_cell.angle_beta   90.00
_cell.angle_gamma   90.00
#
_symmetry.space_group_name_H-M   'P 1'
#
loop_
_entity.id
_entity.type
_entity.pdbx_description
1 polymer ?
#
loop_
_entity_poly.entity_id
_entity_poly.type
_entity_poly.pdbx_seq_one_letter_code
_entity_poly.pdbx_strand_id
1 'polypeptide(L)'
;MEVERRHRLELTERQKLLLEGVQKVESFTDAQIDLETNMGFLILSGDDLHITQLNLDEGMLVVEGLFSGIQYSETAKGGRQRAKGFLNRILK
;
A
#
# COMPACT_ATOMS: atom_id res chain seq x y z
N MET A 1 11.61 -14.46 -19.66
CA MET A 1 11.12 -14.80 -18.30
C MET A 1 10.97 -13.48 -17.60
N GLU A 2 9.74 -13.06 -17.33
CA GLU A 2 9.49 -11.87 -16.50
C GLU A 2 10.02 -12.21 -15.11
N VAL A 3 11.09 -11.53 -14.69
CA VAL A 3 11.63 -11.74 -13.35
C VAL A 3 10.56 -11.22 -12.42
N GLU A 4 9.88 -12.11 -11.70
CA GLU A 4 8.99 -11.71 -10.61
C GLU A 4 9.82 -10.86 -9.65
N ARG A 5 9.59 -9.54 -9.69
CA ARG A 5 10.22 -8.63 -8.74
C ARG A 5 9.74 -9.06 -7.35
N ARG A 6 10.66 -9.15 -6.39
CA ARG A 6 10.29 -9.52 -5.03
C ARG A 6 9.37 -8.44 -4.46
N HIS A 7 8.26 -8.86 -3.87
CA HIS A 7 7.41 -7.99 -3.07
C HIS A 7 7.81 -8.13 -1.60
N ARG A 8 8.20 -7.03 -0.94
CA ARG A 8 8.65 -7.05 0.46
C ARG A 8 8.24 -5.76 1.14
N LEU A 9 7.71 -5.87 2.36
CA LEU A 9 7.53 -4.75 3.26
C LEU A 9 8.35 -4.96 4.52
N GLU A 10 9.08 -3.93 4.92
CA GLU A 10 9.77 -3.86 6.19
C GLU A 10 9.40 -2.58 6.91
N LEU A 11 8.68 -2.70 8.02
CA LEU A 11 8.25 -1.58 8.86
C LEU A 11 9.07 -1.59 10.15
N THR A 12 9.83 -0.52 10.39
CA THR A 12 10.64 -0.33 11.59
C THR A 12 10.00 0.74 12.47
N GLU A 13 9.72 0.39 13.73
CA GLU A 13 9.22 1.30 14.77
C GLU A 13 7.95 2.08 14.40
N ARG A 14 7.18 1.61 13.41
CA ARG A 14 6.06 2.34 12.79
C ARG A 14 6.47 3.72 12.24
N GLN A 15 7.76 3.93 11.98
CA GLN A 15 8.33 5.21 11.53
C GLN A 15 8.93 5.15 10.14
N LYS A 16 9.45 3.99 9.74
CA LYS A 16 10.14 3.81 8.46
C LYS A 16 9.63 2.55 7.77
N LEU A 17 9.18 2.70 6.53
CA LEU A 17 8.74 1.61 5.67
C LEU A 17 9.67 1.51 4.46
N LEU A 18 10.27 0.35 4.28
CA LEU A 18 10.91 -0.05 3.03
C LEU A 18 9.98 -0.99 2.27
N LEU A 19 9.71 -0.68 1.02
CA LEU A 19 8.83 -1.42 0.14
C LEU A 19 9.56 -1.79 -1.16
N GLU A 20 9.59 -3.07 -1.49
CA GLU A 20 10.03 -3.62 -2.77
C GLU A 20 8.81 -4.13 -3.55
N GLY A 21 8.84 -4.05 -4.88
CA GLY A 21 7.74 -4.44 -5.75
C GLY A 21 6.82 -3.29 -6.19
N VAL A 22 7.23 -2.03 -5.95
CA VAL A 22 6.48 -0.85 -6.40
C VAL A 22 6.58 -0.71 -7.91
N GLN A 23 5.43 -0.57 -8.57
CA GLN A 23 5.34 -0.29 -10.01
C GLN A 23 5.05 1.18 -10.26
N LYS A 24 4.20 1.80 -9.41
CA LYS A 24 3.78 3.19 -9.57
C LYS A 24 3.33 3.81 -8.25
N VAL A 25 3.52 5.11 -8.11
CA VAL A 25 2.88 5.94 -7.07
C VAL A 25 1.70 6.66 -7.70
N GLU A 26 0.49 6.40 -7.20
CA GLU A 26 -0.75 7.01 -7.70
C GLU A 26 -1.03 8.37 -7.05
N SER A 27 -0.79 8.47 -5.74
CA SER A 27 -0.99 9.69 -4.96
C SER A 27 -0.05 9.68 -3.75
N PHE A 28 0.42 10.86 -3.34
CA PHE A 28 1.15 11.03 -2.10
C PHE A 28 0.71 12.31 -1.41
N THR A 29 0.43 12.20 -0.10
CA THR A 29 0.24 13.30 0.83
C THR A 29 0.93 12.95 2.14
N ASP A 30 0.96 13.91 3.06
CA ASP A 30 1.41 13.73 4.44
C ASP A 30 0.55 12.74 5.25
N ALA A 31 -0.70 12.50 4.84
CA ALA A 31 -1.63 11.60 5.52
C ALA A 31 -1.78 10.22 4.85
N GLN A 32 -1.57 10.14 3.53
CA GLN A 32 -1.84 8.92 2.77
C GLN A 32 -0.96 8.80 1.51
N ILE A 33 -0.49 7.59 1.22
CA ILE A 33 0.22 7.26 -0.02
C ILE A 33 -0.47 6.07 -0.69
N ASP A 34 -0.87 6.26 -1.94
CA ASP A 34 -1.49 5.23 -2.78
C ASP A 34 -0.48 4.69 -3.79
N LEU A 35 -0.30 3.38 -3.82
CA LEU A 35 0.73 2.70 -4.59
C LEU A 35 0.12 1.57 -5.43
N GLU A 36 0.66 1.39 -6.63
CA GLU A 36 0.48 0.18 -7.43
C GLU A 36 1.73 -0.69 -7.25
N THR A 37 1.54 -1.93 -6.83
CA THR A 37 2.59 -2.92 -6.63
C THR A 37 2.33 -4.14 -7.50
N ASN A 38 3.33 -4.98 -7.70
CA ASN A 38 3.16 -6.27 -8.37
C ASN A 38 2.22 -7.25 -7.63
N MET A 39 1.80 -6.94 -6.40
CA MET A 39 0.80 -7.69 -5.62
C MET A 39 -0.53 -6.94 -5.49
N GLY A 40 -0.78 -5.95 -6.36
CA GLY A 40 -2.00 -5.14 -6.38
C GLY A 40 -1.83 -3.75 -5.75
N PHE A 41 -2.95 -3.09 -5.43
CA PHE A 41 -2.92 -1.74 -4.86
C PHE A 41 -2.59 -1.79 -3.37
N LEU A 42 -1.78 -0.85 -2.93
CA LEU A 42 -1.37 -0.69 -1.55
C LEU A 42 -1.64 0.74 -1.10
N ILE A 43 -2.36 0.90 0.00
CA ILE A 43 -2.65 2.18 0.64
C ILE A 43 -1.86 2.23 1.95
N LEU A 44 -1.05 3.26 2.10
CA LEU A 44 -0.34 3.59 3.32
C LEU A 44 -1.04 4.79 3.96
N SER A 45 -1.36 4.70 5.25
CA SER A 45 -1.98 5.79 6.00
C SER A 45 -1.18 6.09 7.25
N GLY A 46 -1.13 7.37 7.63
CA GLY A 46 -0.30 7.83 8.73
C GLY A 46 -0.34 9.35 8.90
N ASP A 47 0.64 9.85 9.64
CA ASP A 47 0.88 11.28 9.82
C ASP A 47 2.32 11.62 9.40
N ASP A 48 2.52 12.78 8.78
CA ASP A 48 3.83 13.27 8.30
C ASP A 48 4.55 12.29 7.36
N LEU A 49 3.77 11.58 6.54
CA LEU A 49 4.28 10.64 5.56
C LEU A 49 5.05 11.37 4.45
N HIS A 50 6.29 10.96 4.22
CA HIS A 50 7.11 11.49 3.15
C HIS A 50 8.01 10.42 2.54
N ILE A 51 8.19 10.50 1.23
CA ILE A 51 9.03 9.58 0.47
C ILE A 51 10.48 10.04 0.60
N THR A 52 11.34 9.22 1.20
CA THR A 52 12.77 9.51 1.34
C THR A 52 13.59 8.92 0.19
N GLN A 53 13.14 7.82 -0.42
CA GLN A 53 13.75 7.24 -1.62
C GLN A 53 12.68 6.65 -2.53
N LEU A 54 12.85 6.84 -3.84
CA LEU A 54 12.00 6.26 -4.88
C LEU A 54 12.85 5.80 -6.06
N ASN A 55 12.86 4.50 -6.32
CA ASN A 55 13.48 3.89 -7.49
C ASN A 55 12.49 2.93 -8.16
N LEU A 56 11.75 3.42 -9.16
CA LEU A 56 10.76 2.61 -9.89
C LEU A 56 11.40 1.55 -10.82
N ASP A 57 12.65 1.77 -11.24
CA ASP A 57 13.38 0.82 -12.07
C ASP A 57 13.73 -0.44 -11.27
N GLU A 58 14.16 -0.26 -10.01
CA GLU A 58 14.38 -1.35 -9.06
C GLU A 58 13.10 -1.80 -8.33
N GLY A 59 12.03 -1.00 -8.43
CA GLY A 59 10.76 -1.22 -7.74
C GLY A 59 10.84 -0.99 -6.23
N MET A 60 11.72 -0.10 -5.78
CA MET A 60 11.98 0.22 -4.37
C MET A 60 11.39 1.58 -3.99
N LEU A 61 10.81 1.65 -2.80
CA LEU A 61 10.31 2.86 -2.17
C LEU A 61 10.67 2.84 -0.68
N VAL A 62 11.14 3.96 -0.16
CA VAL A 62 11.32 4.18 1.28
C VAL A 62 10.47 5.37 1.71
N VAL A 63 9.63 5.16 2.72
CA VAL A 63 8.73 6.17 3.30
C VAL A 63 9.04 6.30 4.78
N GLU A 64 9.07 7.54 5.26
CA GLU A 64 9.17 7.86 6.69
C GLU A 64 7.93 8.65 7.14
N GLY A 65 7.60 8.57 8.42
CA GLY A 65 6.40 9.16 9.01
C GLY A 65 5.74 8.19 9.99
N LEU A 66 4.67 8.60 10.66
CA LEU A 66 4.00 7.76 11.67
C LEU A 66 2.90 6.91 11.03
N PHE A 67 3.17 5.63 10.78
CA PHE A 67 2.22 4.74 10.12
C PHE A 67 1.06 4.34 11.05
N SER A 68 -0.16 4.57 10.60
CA SER A 68 -1.41 4.15 11.24
C SER A 68 -2.05 2.94 10.56
N GLY A 69 -1.77 2.72 9.27
CA GLY A 69 -2.32 1.60 8.52
C GLY A 69 -1.55 1.27 7.24
N ILE A 70 -1.58 -0.01 6.89
CA ILE A 70 -1.05 -0.56 5.63
C ILE A 70 -2.13 -1.51 5.11
N GLN A 71 -2.71 -1.21 3.95
CA GLN A 71 -3.86 -1.93 3.41
C GLN A 71 -3.66 -2.32 1.95
N TYR A 72 -3.75 -3.62 1.66
CA TYR A 72 -3.92 -4.10 0.29
C TYR A 72 -5.36 -3.94 -0.18
N SER A 73 -5.52 -3.56 -1.44
CA SER A 73 -6.80 -3.49 -2.13
C SER A 73 -6.74 -4.35 -3.40
N GLU A 74 -7.62 -5.35 -3.47
CA GLU A 74 -7.83 -6.18 -4.67
C GLU A 74 -8.58 -5.42 -5.77
N THR A 75 -9.15 -4.26 -5.45
CA THR A 75 -9.89 -3.43 -6.41
C THR A 75 -9.07 -2.21 -6.81
N ALA A 76 -8.66 -2.17 -8.07
CA ALA A 76 -8.35 -0.92 -8.76
C ALA A 76 -9.57 0.01 -8.61
N LYS A 77 -9.40 1.14 -7.90
CA LYS A 77 -10.37 2.23 -7.70
C LYS A 77 -11.86 1.85 -7.70
N GLY A 78 -12.48 1.85 -6.51
CA GLY A 78 -13.93 2.02 -6.35
C GLY A 78 -14.71 0.72 -6.20
N GLY A 79 -14.88 0.26 -4.96
CA GLY A 79 -15.62 -0.97 -4.66
C GLY A 79 -16.32 -0.91 -3.32
N ARG A 80 -17.27 0.01 -3.16
CA ARG A 80 -18.24 0.06 -2.06
C ARG A 80 -19.18 -1.16 -2.17
N GLN A 81 -18.67 -2.38 -2.01
CA GLN A 81 -19.43 -3.61 -2.27
C GLN A 81 -19.19 -4.77 -1.29
N ARG A 82 -18.37 -4.59 -0.24
CA ARG A 82 -18.18 -5.63 0.80
C ARG A 82 -19.07 -5.51 2.04
N ALA A 83 -19.95 -4.51 2.14
CA ALA A 83 -20.85 -4.38 3.30
C ALA A 83 -22.19 -5.13 3.16
N LYS A 84 -22.63 -5.51 1.95
CA LYS A 84 -23.95 -6.15 1.74
C LYS A 84 -23.97 -7.68 1.92
N GLY A 85 -22.80 -8.35 1.92
CA GLY A 85 -22.73 -9.82 1.98
C GLY A 85 -22.71 -10.43 3.39
N PHE A 86 -22.24 -9.69 4.40
CA PHE A 86 -21.99 -10.25 5.73
C PHE A 86 -23.20 -10.21 6.68
N LEU A 87 -24.19 -9.34 6.43
CA LEU A 87 -25.37 -9.23 7.28
C LEU A 87 -26.39 -10.36 7.05
N ASN A 88 -26.38 -11.00 5.87
CA ASN A 88 -27.36 -12.04 5.52
C ASN A 88 -27.05 -13.42 6.15
N ARG A 89 -25.88 -13.58 6.79
CA ARG A 89 -25.47 -14.84 7.42
C ARG A 89 -25.67 -14.84 8.95
N ILE A 90 -25.97 -13.70 9.54
CA ILE A 90 -26.11 -13.53 11.00
C ILE A 90 -27.61 -13.52 11.41
N LEU A 91 -28.52 -13.33 10.47
CA LEU A 91 -29.98 -13.32 10.71
C LEU A 91 -30.67 -14.65 10.35
N LYS A 92 -29.94 -15.77 10.31
CA LYS A 92 -30.51 -17.11 10.13
C LYS A 92 -30.09 -18.05 11.24
#